data_AF-A0A8X8YY52-F1
#
_entry.id   AF-A0A8X8YY52-F1
#
_cell.length_a   1.000
_cell.length_b   1.000
_cell.length_c   1.000
_cell.angle_alpha   90.00
_cell.angle_beta   90.00
_cell.angle_gamma   90.00
#
_symmetry.space_group_name_H-M   'P 1'
#
loop_
_entity.id
_entity.type
_entity.pdbx_description
1 polymer ?
#
loop_
_entity_poly.entity_id
_entity_poly.type
_entity_poly.pdbx_seq_one_letter_code
_entity_poly.pdbx_strand_id
1 'polypeptide(L)'
;MNGGGQERGIRSGTVPTPLVVGFGAACELAMKEMEYDDKRIRALQERMLNAIRGKLEGESLLMGLKEVAVSSGSACTSASLEPSYVLRALGVDEDMAHTSIRYGIGRFTTEEEIDRAVELTVGSTEELRYYGLL
;
A
#
# COMPACT_ATOMS: atom_id res chain seq x y z
N MET A 1 -3.38 -35.87 -19.27
CA MET A 1 -1.97 -36.02 -18.86
C MET A 1 -1.82 -35.28 -17.54
N ASN A 2 -1.68 -36.00 -16.42
CA ASN A 2 -1.31 -35.40 -15.14
C ASN A 2 0.23 -35.38 -15.08
N GLY A 3 0.85 -34.30 -14.60
CA GLY A 3 2.29 -34.04 -14.73
C GLY A 3 3.21 -35.01 -13.99
N GLY A 4 4.47 -34.61 -13.77
CA GLY A 4 5.54 -35.47 -13.26
C GLY A 4 5.51 -35.81 -11.76
N GLY A 5 4.36 -35.69 -11.08
CA GLY A 5 4.23 -36.05 -9.66
C GLY A 5 4.92 -35.10 -8.66
N GLN A 6 5.31 -33.89 -9.08
CA GLN A 6 5.87 -32.87 -8.17
C GLN A 6 4.87 -32.49 -7.05
N GLU A 7 5.38 -31.92 -5.96
CA GLU A 7 4.57 -31.55 -4.78
C GLU A 7 3.65 -32.68 -4.28
N ARG A 8 4.17 -33.92 -4.23
CA ARG A 8 3.41 -35.13 -3.83
C ARG A 8 2.15 -35.38 -4.69
N GLY A 9 2.18 -34.94 -5.95
CA GLY A 9 1.06 -35.04 -6.88
C GLY A 9 0.02 -33.91 -6.77
N ILE A 10 0.22 -32.92 -5.89
CA ILE A 10 -0.73 -31.82 -5.66
C ILE A 10 -0.58 -30.72 -6.72
N ARG A 11 0.66 -30.42 -7.11
CA ARG A 11 0.96 -29.35 -8.06
C ARG A 11 2.03 -29.80 -9.05
N SER A 12 1.61 -29.99 -10.29
CA SER A 12 2.49 -30.39 -11.39
C SER A 12 3.41 -29.24 -11.83
N GLY A 13 4.56 -29.60 -12.41
CA GLY A 13 5.52 -28.67 -12.99
C GLY A 13 6.80 -28.56 -12.16
N THR A 14 7.91 -28.20 -12.82
CA THR A 14 9.22 -28.06 -12.17
C THR A 14 9.13 -27.08 -11.01
N VAL A 15 9.67 -27.48 -9.87
CA VAL A 15 9.75 -26.62 -8.69
C VAL A 15 10.76 -25.50 -8.98
N PRO A 16 10.39 -24.22 -8.84
CA PRO A 16 11.31 -23.11 -9.07
C PRO A 16 12.26 -22.96 -7.88
N THR A 17 13.30 -23.80 -7.81
CA THR A 17 14.21 -23.90 -6.65
C THR A 17 14.72 -22.57 -6.11
N PRO A 18 15.17 -21.59 -6.94
CA PRO A 18 15.63 -20.30 -6.42
C PRO A 18 14.52 -19.52 -5.70
N LEU A 19 13.27 -19.59 -6.18
CA LEU A 19 12.13 -18.91 -5.54
C LEU A 19 11.76 -19.58 -4.22
N VAL A 20 11.80 -20.92 -4.16
CA VAL A 20 11.52 -21.65 -2.91
C VAL A 20 12.58 -21.36 -1.85
N VAL A 21 13.85 -21.32 -2.23
CA VAL A 21 14.95 -20.95 -1.31
C VAL A 21 14.77 -19.50 -0.83
N GLY A 22 14.50 -18.57 -1.74
CA GLY A 22 14.24 -17.17 -1.39
C GLY A 22 13.05 -17.00 -0.44
N PHE A 23 11.96 -17.74 -0.69
CA PHE A 23 10.79 -17.73 0.19
C PHE A 23 11.10 -18.29 1.58
N GLY A 24 11.84 -19.41 1.66
CA GLY A 24 12.29 -19.99 2.93
C GLY A 24 13.16 -19.01 3.73
N ALA A 25 14.13 -18.35 3.08
CA ALA A 25 14.97 -17.34 3.71
C ALA A 25 14.16 -16.12 4.21
N ALA A 26 13.18 -15.67 3.43
CA ALA A 26 12.28 -14.58 3.84
C ALA A 26 11.43 -14.98 5.06
N CYS A 27 10.90 -16.21 5.09
CA CYS A 27 10.16 -16.73 6.25
C CYS A 27 11.05 -16.82 7.50
N GLU A 28 12.28 -17.32 7.37
CA GLU A 28 13.23 -17.38 8.49
C GLU A 28 13.54 -15.99 9.05
N LEU A 29 13.75 -15.01 8.18
CA LEU A 29 14.01 -13.63 8.59
C LEU A 29 12.78 -12.99 9.25
N ALA A 30 11.59 -13.21 8.70
CA ALA A 30 10.35 -12.75 9.30
C ALA A 30 10.18 -13.33 10.72
N MET A 31 10.47 -14.61 10.95
CA MET A 31 10.40 -15.20 12.29
C MET A 31 11.31 -14.51 13.32
N LYS A 32 12.44 -13.94 12.88
CA LYS A 32 13.41 -13.25 13.74
C LYS A 32 13.05 -11.79 13.99
N GLU A 33 12.54 -11.10 12.97
CA GLU A 33 12.42 -9.64 12.97
C GLU A 33 10.98 -9.12 13.02
N MET A 34 9.96 -9.97 12.86
CA MET A 34 8.57 -9.54 12.75
C MET A 34 8.09 -8.69 13.93
N GLU A 35 8.49 -9.00 15.17
CA GLU A 35 8.11 -8.18 16.33
C GLU A 35 8.77 -6.79 16.29
N TYR A 36 10.03 -6.72 15.88
CA TYR A 36 10.74 -5.44 15.72
C TYR A 36 10.13 -4.61 14.58
N ASP A 37 9.90 -5.24 13.43
CA ASP A 37 9.29 -4.60 12.26
C ASP A 37 7.89 -4.09 12.57
N ASP A 38 7.05 -4.89 13.23
CA ASP A 38 5.69 -4.50 13.59
C ASP A 38 5.68 -3.24 14.46
N LYS A 39 6.53 -3.19 15.50
CA LYS A 39 6.67 -2.00 16.35
C LYS A 39 7.13 -0.77 15.56
N ARG A 40 8.15 -0.93 14.72
CA ARG A 40 8.73 0.17 13.94
C ARG A 40 7.75 0.68 12.88
N ILE A 41 7.11 -0.22 12.15
CA ILE A 41 6.13 0.10 11.11
C ILE A 41 4.91 0.78 11.72
N ARG A 42 4.42 0.32 12.89
CA ARG A 42 3.33 1.00 13.60
C ARG A 42 3.69 2.42 14.00
N ALA A 43 4.89 2.64 14.53
CA ALA A 43 5.34 3.98 14.90
C ALA A 43 5.39 4.93 13.68
N LEU A 44 5.89 4.45 12.53
CA LEU A 44 5.90 5.22 11.28
C LEU A 44 4.48 5.47 10.75
N GLN A 45 3.60 4.48 10.84
CA GLN A 45 2.19 4.62 10.46
C GLN A 45 1.49 5.69 11.30
N GLU A 46 1.68 5.67 12.62
CA GLU A 46 1.13 6.67 13.54
C GLU A 46 1.69 8.07 13.24
N ARG A 47 2.99 8.19 13.01
CA ARG A 47 3.64 9.45 12.59
C ARG A 47 2.96 10.01 11.34
N MET A 48 2.81 9.19 10.30
CA MET A 48 2.19 9.58 9.04
C MET A 48 0.72 10.00 9.23
N LEU A 49 -0.07 9.18 9.94
CA LEU A 49 -1.49 9.44 10.17
C LEU A 49 -1.70 10.73 10.95
N ASN A 50 -0.91 10.97 12.00
CA ASN A 50 -1.02 12.19 12.80
C ASN A 50 -0.64 13.43 11.99
N ALA A 51 0.40 13.35 11.16
CA ALA A 51 0.85 14.46 10.34
C ALA A 51 -0.14 14.81 9.22
N ILE A 52 -0.82 13.81 8.63
CA ILE A 52 -1.87 14.02 7.61
C ILE A 52 -3.16 14.53 8.24
N ARG A 53 -3.64 13.91 9.32
CA ARG A 53 -4.90 14.30 9.98
C ARG A 53 -4.88 15.75 10.44
N GLY A 54 -3.75 16.23 10.97
CA GLY A 54 -3.64 17.64 11.38
C GLY A 54 -3.69 18.66 10.24
N LYS A 55 -3.63 18.23 8.97
CA LYS A 55 -3.51 19.11 7.80
C LYS A 55 -4.66 18.97 6.78
N LEU A 56 -5.36 17.83 6.78
CA LEU A 56 -6.28 17.43 5.70
C LEU A 56 -7.67 16.96 6.20
N GLU A 57 -8.18 17.51 7.32
CA GLU A 57 -9.48 17.07 7.88
C GLU A 57 -10.64 17.24 6.88
N GLY A 58 -11.29 16.13 6.52
CA GLY A 58 -12.55 16.13 5.77
C GLY A 58 -12.42 16.17 4.25
N GLU A 59 -11.21 16.04 3.70
CA GLU A 59 -10.99 16.21 2.26
C GLU A 59 -10.74 14.91 1.51
N SER A 60 -11.37 14.85 0.34
CA SER A 60 -11.16 13.84 -0.68
C SER A 60 -9.78 14.02 -1.31
N LEU A 61 -8.86 13.07 -1.12
CA LEU A 61 -7.53 13.12 -1.73
C LEU A 61 -7.58 12.67 -3.19
N LEU A 62 -7.57 13.63 -4.11
CA LEU A 62 -7.49 13.35 -5.55
C LEU A 62 -6.12 12.73 -5.91
N MET A 63 -6.13 11.80 -6.86
CA MET A 63 -4.91 11.15 -7.36
C MET A 63 -4.02 12.16 -8.10
N GLY A 64 -3.00 12.70 -7.42
CA GLY A 64 -2.00 13.61 -8.00
C GLY A 64 -0.55 13.29 -7.65
N LEU A 65 -0.30 12.29 -6.79
CA LEU A 65 1.03 12.00 -6.27
C LEU A 65 1.90 11.26 -7.30
N LYS A 66 2.71 12.01 -8.05
CA LYS A 66 3.67 11.46 -9.02
C LYS A 66 4.98 11.01 -8.40
N GLU A 67 5.33 11.55 -7.22
CA GLU A 67 6.63 11.35 -6.57
C GLU A 67 6.61 10.34 -5.42
N VAL A 68 5.43 9.89 -4.98
CA VAL A 68 5.28 8.86 -3.95
C VAL A 68 4.69 7.62 -4.58
N ALA A 69 5.34 6.47 -4.41
CA ALA A 69 4.80 5.19 -4.86
C ALA A 69 3.58 4.80 -3.98
N VAL A 70 2.40 5.20 -4.42
CA VAL A 70 1.12 4.92 -3.77
C VAL A 70 0.21 4.11 -4.69
N SER A 71 -0.82 3.50 -4.12
CA SER A 71 -1.89 2.88 -4.90
C SER A 71 -3.23 3.54 -4.60
N SER A 72 -4.05 3.76 -5.62
CA SER A 72 -5.46 4.09 -5.48
C SER A 72 -6.32 2.84 -5.64
N GLY A 73 -7.43 2.78 -4.91
CA GLY A 73 -8.37 1.65 -4.98
C GLY A 73 -7.89 0.34 -4.33
N SER A 74 -8.65 -0.75 -4.55
CA SER A 74 -8.37 -2.08 -3.97
C SER A 74 -7.52 -3.00 -4.85
N ALA A 75 -7.40 -2.73 -6.16
CA ALA A 75 -6.72 -3.60 -7.10
C ALA A 75 -5.49 -2.89 -7.67
N CYS A 76 -4.30 -3.51 -7.56
CA CYS A 76 -3.03 -2.90 -7.96
C CYS A 76 -2.88 -2.61 -9.47
N THR A 77 -3.87 -2.93 -10.30
CA THR A 77 -3.93 -2.57 -11.72
C THR A 77 -5.34 -2.89 -12.22
N SER A 78 -6.21 -1.89 -12.37
CA SER A 78 -7.32 -2.00 -13.31
C SER A 78 -7.40 -0.69 -14.07
N ALA A 79 -7.28 -0.77 -15.40
CA ALA A 79 -7.58 0.34 -16.30
C ALA A 79 -9.05 0.84 -16.19
N SER A 80 -9.86 0.18 -15.37
CA SER A 80 -11.19 0.62 -14.96
C SER A 80 -11.09 1.66 -13.84
N LEU A 81 -11.70 2.81 -14.09
CA LEU A 81 -11.99 3.88 -13.13
C LEU A 81 -12.93 3.45 -12.00
N GLU A 82 -13.23 2.17 -11.81
CA GLU A 82 -14.20 1.74 -10.79
C GLU A 82 -13.66 1.93 -9.36
N PRO A 83 -14.50 2.39 -8.43
CA PRO A 83 -14.10 2.61 -7.05
C PRO A 83 -13.84 1.28 -6.36
N SER A 84 -13.08 1.33 -5.26
CA SER A 84 -12.70 0.13 -4.53
C SER A 84 -13.92 -0.67 -4.08
N TYR A 85 -14.04 -1.92 -4.55
CA TYR A 85 -15.08 -2.85 -4.08
C TYR A 85 -14.99 -3.13 -2.57
N VAL A 86 -13.80 -2.99 -1.98
CA VAL A 86 -13.59 -3.12 -0.53
C VAL A 86 -14.19 -1.92 0.20
N LEU A 87 -13.89 -0.69 -0.25
CA LEU A 87 -14.46 0.52 0.36
C LEU A 87 -15.99 0.58 0.18
N ARG A 88 -16.49 0.17 -0.98
CA ARG A 88 -17.93 0.01 -1.23
C ARG A 88 -18.57 -0.98 -0.24
N ALA A 89 -17.93 -2.11 0.02
CA ALA A 89 -18.41 -3.09 1.01
C ALA A 89 -18.37 -2.57 2.46
N LEU A 90 -17.47 -1.63 2.77
CA LEU A 90 -17.44 -0.91 4.05
C LEU A 90 -18.48 0.21 4.15
N GLY A 91 -19.24 0.47 3.08
CA GLY A 91 -20.25 1.54 3.03
C GLY A 91 -19.66 2.94 2.87
N VAL A 92 -18.41 3.05 2.39
CA VAL A 92 -17.81 4.35 2.04
C VAL A 92 -18.49 4.88 0.78
N ASP A 93 -18.80 6.18 0.80
CA ASP A 93 -19.36 6.89 -0.34
C ASP A 93 -18.50 6.76 -1.60
N GLU A 94 -19.13 6.79 -2.77
CA GLU A 94 -18.46 6.53 -4.05
C GLU A 94 -17.40 7.60 -4.37
N ASP A 95 -17.70 8.87 -4.12
CA ASP A 95 -16.77 9.98 -4.37
C ASP A 95 -15.55 9.92 -3.43
N MET A 96 -15.78 9.50 -2.18
CA MET A 96 -14.71 9.23 -1.20
C MET A 96 -13.88 7.99 -1.57
N ALA A 97 -14.50 6.97 -2.15
CA ALA A 97 -13.79 5.77 -2.58
C ALA A 97 -12.86 6.03 -3.77
N HIS A 98 -13.26 6.92 -4.70
CA HIS A 98 -12.42 7.37 -5.82
C HIS A 98 -11.22 8.21 -5.40
N THR A 99 -11.30 8.84 -4.25
CA THR A 99 -10.27 9.73 -3.69
C THR A 99 -9.53 9.10 -2.52
N SER A 100 -9.54 7.77 -2.49
CA SER A 100 -8.79 6.98 -1.51
C SER A 100 -7.35 6.73 -1.96
N ILE A 101 -6.42 6.89 -1.03
CA ILE A 101 -4.99 6.59 -1.24
C ILE A 101 -4.55 5.54 -0.21
N ARG A 102 -3.85 4.51 -0.68
CA ARG A 102 -3.20 3.51 0.17
C ARG A 102 -1.69 3.70 0.13
N TYR A 103 -1.12 3.96 1.30
CA TYR A 103 0.32 4.02 1.53
C TYR A 103 0.82 2.68 2.05
N GLY A 104 1.94 2.21 1.51
CA GLY A 104 2.66 1.04 2.00
C GLY A 104 3.86 1.47 2.85
N ILE A 105 3.92 1.03 4.09
CA ILE A 105 5.07 1.24 4.99
C ILE A 105 5.68 -0.13 5.27
N GLY A 106 6.99 -0.25 5.11
CA GLY A 106 7.70 -1.53 5.19
C GLY A 106 9.01 -1.46 5.95
N ARG A 107 9.73 -2.59 5.96
CA ARG A 107 10.98 -2.77 6.70
C ARG A 107 12.05 -1.72 6.39
N PHE A 108 12.08 -1.18 5.17
CA PHE A 108 13.09 -0.21 4.76
C PHE A 108 12.61 1.24 4.75
N THR A 109 11.33 1.49 5.06
CA THR A 109 10.79 2.85 5.11
C THR A 109 11.43 3.64 6.25
N THR A 110 11.85 4.86 5.99
CA THR A 110 12.51 5.77 6.93
C THR A 110 11.57 6.87 7.42
N GLU A 111 11.93 7.55 8.51
CA GLU A 111 11.14 8.70 8.98
C GLU A 111 11.18 9.85 7.96
N GLU A 112 12.32 10.05 7.30
CA GLU A 112 12.51 11.07 6.27
C GLU A 112 11.63 10.80 5.05
N GLU A 113 11.46 9.55 4.65
CA GLU A 113 10.52 9.17 3.58
C GLU A 113 9.06 9.40 3.99
N ILE A 114 8.71 9.16 5.27
CA ILE A 114 7.38 9.49 5.79
C ILE A 114 7.14 10.99 5.73
N ASP A 115 8.08 11.79 6.22
CA ASP A 115 7.97 13.25 6.25
C ASP A 115 7.84 13.81 4.82
N ARG A 116 8.69 13.34 3.90
CA ARG A 116 8.62 13.72 2.49
C ARG A 116 7.30 13.31 1.85
N ALA A 117 6.80 12.10 2.14
CA ALA A 117 5.50 11.66 1.61
C ALA A 117 4.38 12.56 2.12
N VAL A 118 4.37 12.92 3.40
CA VAL A 118 3.38 13.84 3.97
C VAL A 118 3.45 15.22 3.32
N GLU A 119 4.64 15.79 3.13
CA GLU A 119 4.82 17.07 2.45
C GLU A 119 4.26 17.06 1.03
N LEU A 120 4.57 16.02 0.26
CA LEU A 120 4.07 15.86 -1.11
C LEU A 120 2.55 15.68 -1.14
N THR A 121 2.00 14.91 -0.20
CA THR A 121 0.55 14.71 -0.06
C THR A 121 -0.17 16.02 0.21
N VAL A 122 0.28 16.77 1.21
CA VAL A 122 -0.34 18.04 1.59
C VAL A 122 -0.18 19.09 0.50
N GLY A 123 1.03 19.23 -0.06
CA GLY A 123 1.30 20.19 -1.12
C GLY A 123 0.46 19.93 -2.38
N SER A 124 0.27 18.66 -2.73
CA SER A 124 -0.61 18.28 -3.85
C SER A 124 -2.07 18.65 -3.59
N THR A 125 -2.56 18.48 -2.36
CA THR A 125 -3.92 18.91 -2.00
C THR A 125 -4.06 20.43 -2.06
N GLU A 126 -3.11 21.18 -1.51
CA GLU A 126 -3.11 22.65 -1.55
C GLU A 126 -3.08 23.19 -2.99
N GLU A 127 -2.28 22.57 -3.86
CA GLU A 127 -2.23 22.93 -5.28
C GLU A 127 -3.59 22.70 -5.96
N LEU A 128 -4.24 21.56 -5.73
CA LEU A 128 -5.56 21.27 -6.27
C LEU A 128 -6.63 22.24 -5.77
N ARG A 129 -6.58 22.63 -4.49
CA ARG A 129 -7.46 23.68 -3.94
C ARG A 129 -7.22 25.02 -4.62
N TYR A 130 -5.96 25.40 -4.84
CA TYR A 130 -5.61 26.65 -5.52
C TYR A 130 -6.21 26.72 -6.94
N TYR A 131 -6.26 25.58 -7.65
CA TYR A 131 -6.89 25.48 -8.97
C TYR A 131 -8.40 25.24 -8.95
N GLY A 132 -9.05 25.13 -7.78
CA GLY A 132 -10.49 24.89 -7.64
C GLY A 132 -10.94 23.50 -8.08
N LEU A 133 -10.05 22.50 -7.99
CA LEU A 133 -10.32 21.10 -8.29
C LEU A 133 -10.71 20.28 -7.05
N LEU A 134 -10.63 20.90 -5.87
CA LEU A 134 -11.12 20.48 -4.56
C LEU A 134 -11.87 21.66 -3.93
#